data_AF-N8YF65-F1
#
_entry.id   AF-N8YF65-F1
#
_cell.length_a   1.000
_cell.length_b   1.000
_cell.length_c   1.000
_cell.angle_alpha   90.00
_cell.angle_beta   90.00
_cell.angle_gamma   90.00
#
_symmetry.space_group_name_H-M   'P 1'
#
loop_
_entity.id
_entity.type
_entity.pdbx_description
1 polymer ?
#
loop_
_entity_poly.entity_id
_entity_poly.type
_entity_poly.pdbx_seq_one_letter_code
_entity_poly.pdbx_strand_id
1 'polypeptide(L)'
;MDNNIENSDISQDMQESYRETFVGEKYQKYYQSRFDQINNKNGFNVAAFFLGIFWLLYRKMYLYSFIFFALFILYCFIPTSSSVDRGIAIGITIGIGAGGNGIYKNFVDQKIKKIISLQPNNLEQELREQGGTDFYSPLGLLIVVIVLYWIGHNFA
;
A
#
# COMPACT_ATOMS: atom_id res chain seq x y z
N MET A 1 22.20 4.39 -38.02
CA MET A 1 20.91 3.87 -37.51
C MET A 1 21.32 2.94 -36.39
N ASP A 2 21.61 3.54 -35.24
CA ASP A 2 22.18 2.81 -34.11
C ASP A 2 21.04 2.25 -33.29
N ASN A 3 20.94 0.92 -33.35
CA ASN A 3 20.14 0.11 -32.46
C ASN A 3 20.70 0.28 -31.04
N ASN A 4 20.26 1.35 -30.38
CA ASN A 4 20.39 1.52 -28.95
C ASN A 4 19.49 0.48 -28.27
N ILE A 5 20.10 -0.69 -28.05
CA ILE A 5 19.96 -1.54 -26.87
C ILE A 5 18.70 -1.20 -26.08
N GLU A 6 17.64 -1.92 -26.47
CA GLU A 6 16.41 -2.20 -25.76
C GLU A 6 16.68 -2.30 -24.26
N ASN A 7 16.51 -1.16 -23.57
CA ASN A 7 16.36 -1.16 -22.12
C ASN A 7 15.14 -2.04 -21.84
N SER A 8 15.20 -2.90 -20.83
CA SER A 8 14.24 -3.97 -20.55
C SER A 8 12.83 -3.46 -20.20
N ASP A 9 12.16 -2.83 -21.15
CA ASP A 9 10.81 -2.31 -21.03
C ASP A 9 9.86 -3.48 -21.31
N ILE A 10 9.40 -4.07 -20.21
CA ILE A 10 8.26 -4.97 -20.20
C ILE A 10 7.15 -4.28 -21.02
N SER A 11 6.69 -4.92 -22.10
CA SER A 11 5.62 -4.37 -22.92
C SER A 11 4.40 -4.03 -22.05
N GLN A 12 3.62 -3.02 -22.45
CA GLN A 12 2.47 -2.59 -21.64
C GLN A 12 1.52 -3.75 -21.34
N ASP A 13 1.28 -4.64 -22.31
CA ASP A 13 0.44 -5.82 -22.15
C ASP A 13 1.00 -6.81 -21.11
N MET A 14 2.32 -7.02 -21.10
CA MET A 14 2.96 -7.87 -20.08
C MET A 14 2.90 -7.22 -18.70
N GLN A 15 3.12 -5.91 -18.60
CA GLN A 15 3.03 -5.18 -17.32
C GLN A 15 1.61 -5.31 -16.74
N GLU A 16 0.60 -5.20 -17.61
CA GLU A 16 -0.80 -5.34 -17.22
C GLU A 16 -1.12 -6.75 -16.71
N SER A 17 -0.66 -7.78 -17.41
CA SER A 17 -0.77 -9.18 -16.98
C SER A 17 -0.09 -9.46 -15.64
N TYR A 18 1.11 -8.88 -15.42
CA TYR A 18 1.81 -9.00 -14.13
C TYR A 18 1.09 -8.28 -13.01
N ARG A 19 0.54 -7.09 -13.26
CA ARG A 19 -0.28 -6.37 -12.27
C ARG A 19 -1.54 -7.14 -11.94
N GLU A 20 -2.21 -7.73 -12.92
CA GLU A 20 -3.37 -8.57 -12.71
C GLU A 20 -3.03 -9.77 -11.81
N THR A 21 -1.96 -10.49 -12.15
CA THR A 21 -1.47 -11.63 -11.36
C THR A 21 -1.11 -11.22 -9.93
N PHE A 22 -0.42 -10.08 -9.78
CA PHE A 22 0.03 -9.57 -8.49
C PHE A 22 -1.13 -9.06 -7.63
N VAL A 23 -2.07 -8.32 -8.20
CA VAL A 23 -3.18 -7.71 -7.46
C VAL A 23 -4.31 -8.72 -7.19
N GLY A 24 -4.51 -9.67 -8.10
CA GLY A 24 -5.57 -10.68 -8.05
C GLY A 24 -6.94 -10.13 -8.45
N GLU A 25 -8.02 -10.74 -7.96
CA GLU A 25 -9.41 -10.49 -8.39
C GLU A 25 -9.87 -9.02 -8.37
N LYS A 26 -9.26 -8.19 -7.51
CA LYS A 26 -9.57 -6.77 -7.39
C LYS A 26 -8.99 -5.93 -8.54
N TYR A 27 -8.12 -6.51 -9.36
CA TYR A 27 -7.44 -5.79 -10.41
C TYR A 27 -8.40 -5.30 -11.48
N GLN A 28 -9.01 -6.22 -12.23
CA GLN A 28 -9.97 -5.89 -13.28
C GLN A 28 -11.18 -5.11 -12.75
N LYS A 29 -11.67 -5.46 -11.55
CA LYS A 29 -12.88 -4.84 -10.96
C LYS A 29 -12.68 -3.42 -10.45
N TYR A 30 -11.46 -3.02 -10.10
CA TYR A 30 -11.22 -1.73 -9.45
C TYR A 30 -9.90 -1.10 -9.89
N TYR A 31 -8.78 -1.80 -9.71
CA TYR A 31 -7.45 -1.16 -9.82
C TYR A 31 -7.01 -0.86 -11.24
N GLN A 32 -7.39 -1.65 -12.24
CA GLN A 32 -7.02 -1.43 -13.64
C GLN A 32 -7.40 0.01 -14.08
N SER A 33 -8.70 0.32 -14.06
CA SER A 33 -9.18 1.67 -14.41
C SER A 33 -8.56 2.79 -13.58
N ARG A 34 -8.25 2.53 -12.30
CA ARG A 34 -7.64 3.53 -11.40
C ARG A 34 -6.17 3.74 -11.73
N PHE A 35 -5.45 2.69 -12.11
CA PHE A 35 -4.03 2.74 -12.47
C PHE A 35 -3.81 3.47 -13.79
N ASP A 36 -4.73 3.33 -14.74
CA ASP A 36 -4.69 4.02 -16.04
C ASP A 36 -4.99 5.52 -15.91
N GLN A 37 -5.85 5.88 -14.97
CA GLN A 37 -6.30 7.27 -14.77
C GLN A 37 -5.35 8.12 -13.93
N ILE A 38 -4.27 7.55 -13.38
CA ILE A 38 -3.37 8.24 -12.43
C ILE A 38 -2.75 9.53 -13.00
N ASN A 39 -2.52 9.59 -14.31
CA ASN A 39 -1.99 10.78 -14.97
C ASN A 39 -3.01 11.94 -15.08
N ASN A 40 -4.30 11.68 -14.87
CA ASN A 40 -5.37 12.68 -14.96
C ASN A 40 -6.11 12.90 -13.63
N LYS A 41 -6.51 11.82 -12.93
CA LYS A 41 -7.20 11.82 -11.62
C LYS A 41 -6.97 10.47 -10.93
N ASN A 42 -6.19 10.44 -9.84
CA ASN A 42 -5.90 9.21 -9.06
C ASN A 42 -7.14 8.48 -8.52
N GLY A 43 -8.31 9.15 -8.48
CA GLY A 43 -9.53 8.63 -7.88
C GLY A 43 -9.39 8.44 -6.36
N PHE A 44 -10.46 8.69 -5.63
CA PHE A 44 -10.42 8.54 -4.17
C PHE A 44 -10.43 7.05 -3.79
N ASN A 45 -9.48 6.62 -2.96
CA ASN A 45 -9.42 5.29 -2.40
C ASN A 45 -10.16 5.25 -1.05
N VAL A 46 -11.42 4.81 -1.10
CA VAL A 46 -12.31 4.72 0.06
C VAL A 46 -11.76 3.78 1.13
N ALA A 47 -11.15 2.66 0.75
CA ALA A 47 -10.58 1.72 1.71
C ALA A 47 -9.38 2.33 2.45
N ALA A 48 -8.49 3.02 1.73
CA ALA A 48 -7.34 3.69 2.32
C ALA A 48 -7.78 4.82 3.27
N PHE A 49 -8.83 5.57 2.91
CA PHE A 49 -9.40 6.62 3.76
C PHE A 49 -9.92 6.10 5.11
N PHE A 50 -10.76 5.05 5.10
CA PHE A 50 -11.37 4.54 6.34
C PHE A 50 -10.47 3.61 7.15
N LEU A 51 -9.57 2.86 6.50
CA LEU A 51 -8.78 1.83 7.16
C LEU A 51 -7.31 2.21 7.38
N GLY A 52 -6.79 3.25 6.72
CA GLY A 52 -5.44 3.77 6.93
C GLY A 52 -4.35 2.68 6.91
N ILE A 53 -3.60 2.56 8.01
CA ILE A 53 -2.55 1.54 8.18
C ILE A 53 -3.05 0.10 8.00
N PHE A 54 -4.30 -0.20 8.39
CA PHE A 54 -4.87 -1.53 8.19
C PHE A 54 -5.03 -1.87 6.71
N TRP A 55 -5.35 -0.88 5.86
CA TRP A 55 -5.36 -1.09 4.42
C TRP A 55 -3.95 -1.30 3.85
N LEU A 56 -2.93 -0.60 4.37
CA LEU A 56 -1.54 -0.83 3.99
C LEU A 56 -1.10 -2.27 4.28
N LEU A 57 -1.36 -2.75 5.49
CA LEU A 57 -1.08 -4.13 5.91
C LEU A 57 -1.86 -5.14 5.09
N TYR A 58 -3.16 -4.90 4.90
CA TYR A 58 -4.04 -5.77 4.12
C TYR A 58 -3.53 -5.95 2.67
N ARG A 59 -2.92 -4.92 2.08
CA ARG A 59 -2.32 -4.97 0.73
C ARG A 59 -0.84 -5.35 0.71
N LYS A 60 -0.34 -5.91 1.82
CA LYS A 60 1.04 -6.35 2.03
C LYS A 60 2.09 -5.25 1.81
N MET A 61 1.70 -3.98 1.99
CA MET A 61 2.62 -2.84 1.96
C MET A 61 3.32 -2.69 3.31
N TYR A 62 4.03 -3.73 3.75
CA TYR A 62 4.59 -3.82 5.11
C TYR A 62 5.63 -2.72 5.40
N LEU A 63 6.47 -2.37 4.43
CA LEU A 63 7.44 -1.29 4.60
C LEU A 63 6.74 0.06 4.80
N TYR A 64 5.72 0.38 4.01
CA TYR A 64 4.95 1.61 4.19
C TYR A 64 4.18 1.60 5.51
N SER A 65 3.65 0.45 5.92
CA SER A 65 2.99 0.29 7.22
C SER A 65 3.95 0.55 8.37
N PHE A 66 5.17 0.01 8.29
CA PHE A 66 6.23 0.23 9.28
C PHE A 66 6.66 1.69 9.34
N ILE A 67 6.91 2.33 8.19
CA ILE A 67 7.25 3.76 8.12
C ILE A 67 6.12 4.60 8.71
N PHE A 68 4.87 4.34 8.35
CA PHE A 68 3.71 5.05 8.88
C PHE A 68 3.62 4.89 10.40
N PHE A 69 3.80 3.68 10.91
CA PHE A 69 3.76 3.40 12.35
C PHE A 69 4.93 4.07 13.10
N ALA A 70 6.14 4.06 12.54
CA ALA A 70 7.29 4.74 13.12
C ALA A 70 7.07 6.27 13.18
N LEU A 71 6.55 6.87 12.10
CA LEU A 71 6.19 8.29 12.08
C LEU A 71 5.10 8.62 13.12
N PHE A 72 4.12 7.72 13.30
CA PHE A 72 3.10 7.86 14.33
C PHE A 72 3.70 7.84 15.74
N ILE A 73 4.61 6.90 16.03
CA ILE A 73 5.31 6.86 17.32
C ILE A 73 6.11 8.14 17.55
N LEU A 74 6.88 8.60 16.55
CA LEU A 74 7.64 9.86 16.65
C LEU A 74 6.73 11.05 16.91
N TYR A 75 5.56 11.09 16.26
CA TYR A 75 4.55 12.12 16.48
C TYR A 75 4.03 12.14 17.92
N CYS A 76 3.88 10.99 18.59
CA CYS A 76 3.44 10.93 19.99
C CYS A 76 4.35 11.67 20.98
N PHE A 77 5.61 11.95 20.62
CA PHE A 77 6.54 12.72 21.45
C PHE A 77 6.48 14.23 21.20
N ILE A 78 5.67 14.68 20.22
CA ILE A 78 5.49 16.09 19.90
C ILE A 78 4.29 16.61 20.69
N PRO A 79 4.48 17.53 21.66
CA PRO A 79 3.35 18.11 22.37
C PRO A 79 2.55 19.01 21.43
N THR A 80 1.29 18.67 21.18
CA THR A 80 0.37 19.51 20.41
C THR A 80 -0.95 19.71 21.14
N SER A 81 -1.77 20.64 20.63
CA SER A 81 -3.13 20.81 21.16
C SER A 81 -4.09 19.82 20.51
N SER A 82 -5.18 19.47 21.21
CA SER A 82 -6.16 18.52 20.69
C SER A 82 -6.78 18.94 19.35
N SER A 83 -6.87 20.25 19.08
CA SER A 83 -7.33 20.78 17.78
C SER A 83 -6.33 20.50 16.66
N VAL A 84 -5.04 20.60 16.95
CA VAL A 84 -3.97 20.27 16.00
C VAL A 84 -3.95 18.76 15.73
N ASP A 85 -4.04 17.93 16.77
CA ASP A 85 -4.14 16.46 16.62
C ASP A 85 -5.29 16.04 15.69
N ARG A 86 -6.49 16.60 15.90
CA ARG A 86 -7.66 16.33 15.03
C ARG A 86 -7.41 16.78 13.59
N GLY A 87 -6.86 17.98 13.41
CA GLY A 87 -6.54 18.52 12.09
C GLY A 87 -5.55 17.62 11.33
N ILE A 88 -4.50 17.15 12.01
CA ILE A 88 -3.51 16.23 11.47
C ILE A 88 -4.15 14.88 11.11
N ALA A 89 -4.96 14.31 12.00
CA ALA A 89 -5.64 13.04 11.75
C ALA A 89 -6.57 13.11 10.52
N ILE A 90 -7.34 14.19 10.39
CA ILE A 90 -8.20 14.42 9.21
C ILE A 90 -7.36 14.60 7.95
N GLY A 91 -6.28 15.41 8.03
CA GLY A 91 -5.38 15.63 6.91
C GLY A 91 -4.73 14.32 6.42
N ILE A 92 -4.27 13.47 7.33
CA ILE A 92 -3.67 12.17 7.01
C ILE A 92 -4.68 11.25 6.35
N THR A 93 -5.90 11.11 6.90
CA THR A 93 -6.91 10.19 6.33
C THR A 93 -7.34 10.65 4.93
N ILE A 94 -7.60 11.95 4.72
CA ILE A 94 -7.93 12.51 3.41
C ILE A 94 -6.75 12.34 2.44
N GLY A 95 -5.52 12.63 2.88
CA GLY A 95 -4.32 12.50 2.06
C GLY A 95 -4.08 11.08 1.60
N ILE A 96 -4.19 10.10 2.51
CA ILE A 96 -4.09 8.67 2.18
C ILE A 96 -5.26 8.23 1.28
N GLY A 97 -6.47 8.73 1.50
CA GLY A 97 -7.62 8.46 0.63
C GLY A 97 -7.39 8.96 -0.80
N ALA A 98 -6.97 10.21 -0.95
CA ALA A 98 -6.72 10.83 -2.25
C ALA A 98 -5.50 10.23 -2.99
N GLY A 99 -4.45 9.87 -2.24
CA GLY A 99 -3.21 9.33 -2.78
C GLY A 99 -3.16 7.80 -2.88
N GLY A 100 -4.09 7.08 -2.23
CA GLY A 100 -3.98 5.65 -1.98
C GLY A 100 -3.82 4.80 -3.24
N ASN A 101 -4.56 5.11 -4.31
CA ASN A 101 -4.43 4.40 -5.58
C ASN A 101 -3.04 4.60 -6.21
N GLY A 102 -2.49 5.81 -6.14
CA GLY A 102 -1.14 6.12 -6.63
C GLY A 102 -0.05 5.45 -5.82
N ILE A 103 -0.15 5.50 -4.49
CA ILE A 103 0.77 4.81 -3.58
C ILE A 103 0.78 3.31 -3.89
N TYR A 104 -0.40 2.71 -4.04
CA TYR A 104 -0.50 1.28 -4.32
C TYR A 104 -0.01 0.91 -5.71
N LYS A 105 -0.30 1.70 -6.75
CA LYS A 105 0.24 1.46 -8.10
C LYS A 105 1.77 1.46 -8.09
N ASN A 106 2.36 2.48 -7.48
CA ASN A 106 3.81 2.62 -7.40
C ASN A 106 4.44 1.44 -6.65
N PHE A 107 3.82 1.01 -5.54
CA PHE A 107 4.24 -0.20 -4.82
C PHE A 107 4.21 -1.44 -5.71
N VAL A 108 3.09 -1.69 -6.39
CA VAL A 108 2.91 -2.85 -7.27
C VAL A 108 3.98 -2.85 -8.37
N ASP A 109 4.13 -1.72 -9.08
CA ASP A 109 5.09 -1.60 -10.18
C ASP A 109 6.53 -1.84 -9.72
N GLN A 110 6.95 -1.23 -8.61
CA GLN A 110 8.30 -1.43 -8.06
C GLN A 110 8.52 -2.86 -7.56
N LYS A 111 7.51 -3.47 -6.90
CA LYS A 111 7.61 -4.83 -6.38
C LYS A 111 7.69 -5.85 -7.50
N ILE A 112 6.87 -5.70 -8.56
CA ILE A 112 6.94 -6.53 -9.77
C ILE A 112 8.33 -6.42 -10.41
N LYS A 113 8.83 -5.19 -10.64
CA LYS A 113 10.16 -4.98 -11.21
C LYS A 113 11.25 -5.67 -10.38
N LYS A 114 11.16 -5.60 -9.05
CA LYS A 114 12.08 -6.29 -8.15
C LYS A 114 11.98 -7.81 -8.30
N ILE A 115 10.78 -8.38 -8.31
CA ILE A 115 10.59 -9.82 -8.45
C ILE A 115 11.16 -10.32 -9.79
N ILE A 116 10.87 -9.64 -10.90
CA ILE A 116 11.40 -9.99 -12.22
C ILE A 116 12.93 -9.95 -12.25
N SER A 117 13.53 -8.93 -11.62
CA SER A 117 15.00 -8.79 -11.55
C SER A 117 15.70 -9.92 -10.81
N LEU A 118 14.99 -10.65 -9.95
CA LEU A 118 15.51 -11.80 -9.20
C LEU A 118 15.49 -13.10 -10.03
N GLN A 119 14.91 -13.08 -11.24
CA GLN A 119 14.82 -14.23 -12.15
C GLN A 119 14.32 -15.51 -11.45
N PRO A 120 13.15 -15.47 -10.78
CA PRO A 120 12.64 -16.63 -10.06
C PRO A 120 12.34 -17.78 -11.03
N ASN A 121 12.50 -19.02 -10.55
CA ASN A 121 12.14 -20.23 -11.30
C ASN A 121 10.67 -20.23 -11.74
N ASN A 122 9.78 -19.64 -10.93
CA ASN A 122 8.36 -19.49 -11.23
C ASN A 122 7.90 -18.06 -10.92
N LEU A 123 7.95 -17.20 -11.94
CA LEU A 123 7.57 -15.78 -11.81
C LEU A 123 6.10 -15.59 -11.40
N GLU A 124 5.18 -16.34 -12.02
CA GLU A 124 3.75 -16.20 -11.76
C GLU A 124 3.41 -16.54 -10.29
N GLN A 125 4.01 -17.62 -9.76
CA GLN A 125 3.85 -18.00 -8.38
C GLN A 125 4.39 -16.93 -7.42
N GLU A 126 5.60 -16.42 -7.64
CA GLU A 126 6.19 -15.39 -6.79
C GLU A 126 5.36 -14.09 -6.80
N LEU A 127 4.80 -13.70 -7.96
CA LEU A 127 3.90 -12.57 -8.07
C LEU A 127 2.62 -12.75 -7.22
N ARG A 128 2.03 -13.95 -7.24
CA ARG A 128 0.82 -14.26 -6.43
C ARG A 128 1.12 -14.30 -4.94
N GLU A 129 2.25 -14.87 -4.54
CA GLU A 129 2.63 -15.01 -3.13
C GLU A 129 2.98 -13.65 -2.49
N GLN A 130 3.75 -12.82 -3.20
CA GLN A 130 4.14 -11.48 -2.75
C GLN A 130 3.01 -10.46 -2.89
N GLY A 131 2.07 -10.71 -3.80
CA GLY A 131 0.89 -9.89 -4.06
C GLY A 131 -0.35 -10.31 -3.27
N GLY A 132 -1.51 -9.98 -3.81
CA GLY A 132 -2.81 -10.29 -3.23
C GLY A 132 -3.10 -9.51 -1.96
N THR A 133 -3.71 -10.19 -0.99
CA THR A 133 -4.16 -9.59 0.28
C THR A 133 -3.81 -10.47 1.47
N ASP A 134 -3.57 -9.86 2.63
CA ASP A 134 -3.34 -10.56 3.88
C ASP A 134 -4.35 -10.10 4.95
N PHE A 135 -5.20 -11.02 5.39
CA PHE A 135 -6.19 -10.75 6.44
C PHE A 135 -5.58 -10.82 7.86
N TYR A 136 -4.51 -11.58 8.05
CA TYR A 136 -3.94 -11.84 9.37
C TYR A 136 -3.09 -10.67 9.88
N SER A 137 -2.29 -10.03 9.02
CA SER A 137 -1.51 -8.86 9.39
C SER A 137 -2.33 -7.71 10.01
N PRO A 138 -3.42 -7.21 9.39
CA PRO A 138 -4.24 -6.17 10.01
C PRO A 138 -4.96 -6.66 11.28
N LEU A 139 -5.37 -7.93 11.36
CA LEU A 139 -5.96 -8.51 12.57
C LEU A 139 -4.95 -8.54 13.74
N GLY A 140 -3.69 -8.92 13.45
CA GLY A 140 -2.62 -8.90 14.43
C GLY A 140 -2.38 -7.51 15.00
N LEU A 141 -2.32 -6.48 14.13
CA LEU A 141 -2.21 -5.09 14.58
C LEU A 141 -3.41 -4.66 15.44
N LEU A 142 -4.63 -5.07 15.07
CA LEU A 142 -5.84 -4.74 15.84
C LEU A 142 -5.77 -5.30 17.26
N ILE A 143 -5.32 -6.55 17.41
CA ILE A 143 -5.13 -7.18 18.71
C ILE A 143 -4.10 -6.42 19.54
N VAL A 144 -2.97 -6.02 18.96
CA VAL A 144 -1.94 -5.22 19.64
C VAL A 144 -2.52 -3.90 20.16
N VAL A 145 -3.28 -3.18 19.33
CA VAL A 145 -3.90 -1.90 19.73
C VAL A 145 -4.89 -2.10 20.89
N ILE A 146 -5.72 -3.15 20.85
CA ILE A 146 -6.67 -3.48 21.92
C ILE A 146 -5.93 -3.77 23.23
N VAL A 147 -4.85 -4.57 23.17
CA VAL A 147 -4.03 -4.89 24.35
C VAL A 147 -3.37 -3.65 24.93
N LEU A 148 -2.76 -2.80 24.10
CA LEU A 148 -2.13 -1.55 24.54
C LEU A 148 -3.15 -0.60 25.19
N TYR A 149 -4.33 -0.47 24.59
CA TYR A 149 -5.42 0.31 25.17
C TYR A 149 -5.88 -0.24 26.52
N TRP A 150 -6.06 -1.56 26.62
CA TRP A 150 -6.44 -2.22 27.86
C TRP A 150 -5.39 -2.02 28.96
N ILE A 151 -4.10 -2.16 28.64
CA ILE A 151 -3.01 -1.91 29.61
C ILE A 151 -3.04 -0.45 30.07
N GLY A 152 -3.08 0.51 29.13
CA GLY A 152 -3.08 1.93 29.45
C GLY A 152 -4.29 2.38 30.27
N HIS A 153 -5.44 1.75 30.10
CA HIS A 153 -6.64 2.07 30.88
C HIS A 153 -6.64 1.45 32.29
N ASN A 154 -6.04 0.26 32.47
CA ASN A 154 -6.11 -0.47 33.75
C ASN A 154 -4.89 -0.26 34.65
N PHE A 155 -3.75 0.19 34.10
CA PHE A 155 -2.48 0.25 34.82
C PHE A 155 -1.76 1.61 34.75
N ALA A 156 -2.31 2.62 34.07
CA ALA A 156 -1.80 4.01 34.07
C ALA A 156 -2.75 4.92 34.86
#